data_AF-A0A2U3BDK5-F1
#
_entry.id   AF-A0A2U3BDK5-F1
#
_cell.length_a   1.000
_cell.length_b   1.000
_cell.length_c   1.000
_cell.angle_alpha   90.00
_cell.angle_beta   90.00
_cell.angle_gamma   90.00
#
_symmetry.space_group_name_H-M   'P 1'
#
loop_
_entity.id
_entity.type
_entity.pdbx_description
1 polymer ?
#
loop_
_entity_poly.entity_id
_entity_poly.type
_entity_poly.pdbx_seq_one_letter_code
_entity_poly.pdbx_strand_id
1 'polypeptide(L)'
;MHPKVVFIRRILRDRGISYSRLSEMTEIDESKLKRVLSGRQPMTLEMCDNLAVALSLNEVDSCGLGNSASEFLLLWEQLEPELKSSILSLVRAVAKVKS
;
A
#
# COMPACT_ATOMS: atom_id res chain seq x y z
N MET A 1 2.47 13.63 7.91
CA MET A 1 1.29 12.84 7.47
C MET A 1 1.76 11.41 7.21
N HIS A 2 1.05 10.39 7.70
CA HIS A 2 1.51 9.00 7.60
C HIS A 2 1.53 8.49 6.14
N PRO A 3 2.53 7.70 5.70
CA PRO A 3 2.63 7.22 4.31
C PRO A 3 1.37 6.50 3.81
N LYS A 4 0.74 5.66 4.66
CA LYS A 4 -0.53 5.00 4.33
C LYS A 4 -1.67 5.98 4.03
N VAL A 5 -1.72 7.12 4.71
CA VAL A 5 -2.75 8.14 4.43
C VAL A 5 -2.54 8.78 3.06
N VAL A 6 -1.28 9.04 2.68
CA VAL A 6 -0.93 9.52 1.33
C VAL A 6 -1.36 8.50 0.28
N PHE A 7 -1.07 7.22 0.52
CA PHE A 7 -1.40 6.12 -0.37
C PHE A 7 -2.92 5.96 -0.58
N ILE A 8 -3.69 5.92 0.51
CA ILE A 8 -5.15 5.83 0.44
C ILE A 8 -5.72 7.02 -0.32
N ARG A 9 -5.25 8.25 -0.06
CA ARG A 9 -5.70 9.44 -0.81
C ARG A 9 -5.41 9.35 -2.30
N ARG A 10 -4.27 8.79 -2.69
CA ARG A 10 -3.93 8.55 -4.09
C ARG A 10 -4.94 7.60 -4.72
N ILE A 11 -5.22 6.46 -4.08
CA ILE A 11 -6.19 5.48 -4.57
C ILE A 11 -7.58 6.09 -4.73
N LEU A 12 -8.05 6.85 -3.74
CA LEU A 12 -9.37 7.50 -3.82
C LEU A 12 -9.46 8.44 -5.02
N ARG A 13 -8.42 9.23 -5.26
CA ARG A 13 -8.35 10.13 -6.42
C ARG A 13 -8.31 9.35 -7.73
N ASP A 14 -7.44 8.35 -7.82
CA ASP A 14 -7.21 7.59 -9.05
C ASP A 14 -8.42 6.73 -9.43
N ARG A 15 -9.20 6.27 -8.43
CA ARG A 15 -10.46 5.54 -8.62
C ARG A 15 -11.72 6.42 -8.61
N GLY A 16 -11.58 7.74 -8.44
CA GLY A 16 -12.71 8.67 -8.39
C GLY A 16 -13.69 8.45 -7.22
N ILE A 17 -13.22 7.86 -6.12
CA ILE A 17 -14.06 7.54 -4.95
C ILE A 17 -14.17 8.77 -4.04
N SER A 18 -15.40 9.23 -3.80
CA SER A 18 -15.68 10.31 -2.85
C SER A 18 -15.59 9.83 -1.40
N TYR A 19 -15.42 10.76 -0.45
CA TYR A 19 -15.45 10.42 0.97
C TYR A 19 -16.82 9.92 1.44
N SER A 20 -17.91 10.39 0.85
CA SER A 20 -19.25 9.88 1.11
C SER A 20 -19.36 8.40 0.71
N ARG A 21 -18.87 8.06 -0.49
CA ARG A 21 -18.87 6.67 -0.95
C ARG A 21 -17.97 5.78 -0.11
N LEU A 22 -16.79 6.28 0.28
CA LEU A 22 -15.89 5.56 1.18
C LEU A 22 -16.53 5.33 2.57
N SER A 23 -17.30 6.30 3.06
CA SER A 23 -18.05 6.21 4.31
C SER A 23 -19.06 5.07 4.25
N GLU A 24 -19.85 4.98 3.17
CA GLU A 24 -20.79 3.87 2.94
C GLU A 24 -20.08 2.51 2.86
N MET A 25 -18.91 2.44 2.23
CA MET A 25 -18.17 1.18 2.05
C MET A 25 -17.49 0.67 3.33
N THR A 26 -17.22 1.55 4.29
CA THR A 26 -16.44 1.23 5.49
C THR A 26 -17.22 1.34 6.78
N GLU A 27 -18.45 1.88 6.72
CA GLU A 27 -19.26 2.28 7.87
C GLU A 27 -18.56 3.29 8.80
N ILE A 28 -17.52 3.96 8.31
CA ILE A 28 -16.81 5.03 9.04
C ILE A 28 -17.43 6.37 8.66
N ASP A 29 -17.79 7.19 9.65
CA ASP A 29 -18.29 8.55 9.42
C ASP A 29 -17.41 9.35 8.45
N GLU A 30 -18.05 10.00 7.46
CA GLU A 30 -17.35 10.86 6.49
C GLU A 30 -16.53 11.96 7.18
N SER A 31 -17.05 12.53 8.27
CA SER A 31 -16.34 13.54 9.07
C SER A 31 -15.06 12.99 9.69
N LYS A 32 -15.08 11.73 10.15
CA LYS A 32 -13.92 11.04 10.71
C LYS A 32 -12.90 10.73 9.61
N LEU A 33 -13.36 10.22 8.46
CA LEU A 33 -12.52 10.01 7.28
C LEU A 33 -11.80 11.30 6.84
N LYS A 34 -12.52 12.42 6.76
CA LYS A 34 -11.92 13.73 6.42
C LYS A 34 -10.85 14.16 7.42
N ARG A 35 -11.09 14.03 8.73
CA ARG A 35 -10.10 14.40 9.77
C ARG A 35 -8.86 13.53 9.69
N VAL A 36 -9.02 12.22 9.52
CA VAL A 36 -7.89 11.28 9.45
C VAL A 36 -7.11 11.46 8.15
N LEU A 37 -7.78 11.52 7.00
CA LEU A 37 -7.12 11.63 5.70
C LEU A 37 -6.52 13.02 5.45
N SER A 38 -7.00 14.06 6.15
CA SER A 38 -6.33 15.37 6.18
C SER A 38 -5.16 15.45 7.17
N GLY A 39 -4.93 14.39 7.97
CA GLY A 39 -3.87 14.35 8.98
C GLY A 39 -4.18 15.12 10.27
N ARG A 40 -5.41 15.61 10.45
CA ARG A 40 -5.87 16.28 11.68
C ARG A 40 -6.12 15.30 12.83
N GLN A 41 -6.28 14.02 12.52
CA GLN A 41 -6.47 12.94 13.49
C GLN A 41 -5.60 11.74 13.09
N PRO A 42 -4.98 11.03 14.05
CA PRO A 42 -4.26 9.79 13.74
C PRO A 42 -5.22 8.70 13.26
N MET A 43 -4.74 7.88 12.33
CA MET A 43 -5.43 6.69 11.85
C MET A 43 -5.16 5.52 12.79
N THR A 44 -6.19 4.82 13.25
CA THR A 44 -6.02 3.59 14.02
C THR A 44 -5.71 2.41 13.09
N LEU A 45 -5.15 1.32 13.64
CA LEU A 45 -4.89 0.10 12.89
C LEU A 45 -6.18 -0.49 12.33
N GLU A 46 -7.21 -0.64 13.16
CA GLU A 46 -8.54 -1.10 12.75
C GLU A 46 -9.10 -0.29 11.58
N MET A 47 -8.96 1.04 11.62
CA MET A 47 -9.45 1.90 10.54
C MET A 47 -8.64 1.71 9.25
N CYS A 48 -7.34 1.44 9.37
CA CYS A 48 -6.50 1.10 8.24
C CYS A 48 -6.91 -0.23 7.61
N ASP A 49 -7.26 -1.24 8.43
CA ASP A 49 -7.67 -2.56 7.97
C ASP A 49 -9.03 -2.47 7.26
N ASN A 50 -10.01 -1.76 7.85
CA ASN A 50 -11.31 -1.51 7.22
C ASN A 50 -11.16 -0.80 5.87
N LEU A 51 -10.27 0.20 5.79
CA LEU A 51 -9.99 0.90 4.53
C LEU A 51 -9.30 0.00 3.50
N ALA A 52 -8.38 -0.87 3.93
CA ALA A 52 -7.71 -1.81 3.05
C ALA A 52 -8.69 -2.82 2.45
N VAL A 53 -9.57 -3.39 3.29
CA VAL A 53 -10.61 -4.32 2.86
C VAL A 53 -11.59 -3.65 1.90
N ALA A 54 -12.13 -2.49 2.27
CA ALA A 54 -13.09 -1.76 1.43
C ALA A 54 -12.51 -1.34 0.07
N LEU A 55 -11.22 -1.01 0.03
CA LEU A 55 -10.52 -0.64 -1.21
C LEU A 55 -9.89 -1.86 -1.92
N SER A 56 -10.10 -3.08 -1.43
CA SER A 56 -9.50 -4.31 -1.97
C SER A 56 -7.99 -4.18 -2.18
N LEU A 57 -7.29 -3.66 -1.18
CA LEU A 57 -5.84 -3.48 -1.19
C LEU A 57 -5.18 -4.72 -0.65
N ASN A 58 -4.25 -5.29 -1.41
CA ASN A 58 -3.44 -6.41 -0.92
C ASN A 58 -2.37 -5.90 0.05
N GLU A 59 -1.84 -6.78 0.92
CA GLU A 59 -0.81 -6.38 1.90
C GLU A 59 0.41 -5.71 1.23
N VAL A 60 0.76 -6.13 0.01
CA VAL A 60 1.85 -5.56 -0.81
C VAL A 60 1.58 -4.10 -1.19
N ASP A 61 0.33 -3.75 -1.50
CA ASP A 61 -0.08 -2.38 -1.83
C ASP A 61 -0.02 -1.49 -0.58
N SER A 62 -0.43 -2.04 0.57
CA SER A 62 -0.56 -1.32 1.84
C SER A 62 0.78 -0.87 2.47
N CYS A 63 1.90 -1.44 2.03
CA CYS A 63 3.26 -1.05 2.43
C CYS A 63 3.79 0.21 1.73
N GLY A 64 3.00 0.86 0.85
CA GLY A 64 3.44 2.07 0.15
C GLY A 64 4.52 1.81 -0.91
N LEU A 65 4.80 0.54 -1.23
CA LEU A 65 5.59 0.11 -2.38
C LEU A 65 4.76 0.09 -3.68
N GLY A 66 3.57 0.70 -3.65
CA GLY A 66 2.60 0.77 -4.74
C GLY A 66 3.28 1.21 -6.04
N ASN A 67 3.36 0.24 -6.95
CA ASN A 67 3.99 0.19 -8.27
C ASN A 67 5.30 -0.60 -8.31
N SER A 68 6.33 -0.28 -7.52
CA SER A 68 7.65 -0.92 -7.70
C SER A 68 7.73 -2.36 -7.19
N ALA A 69 7.05 -2.71 -6.09
CA ALA A 69 7.07 -4.09 -5.60
C ALA A 69 6.17 -5.01 -6.42
N SER A 70 5.03 -4.51 -6.89
CA SER A 70 4.14 -5.26 -7.79
C SER A 70 4.77 -5.46 -9.17
N GLU A 71 5.40 -4.43 -9.74
CA GLU A 71 6.19 -4.57 -10.98
C GLU A 71 7.37 -5.51 -10.79
N PHE A 72 8.09 -5.40 -9.66
CA PHE A 72 9.19 -6.33 -9.35
C PHE A 72 8.70 -7.77 -9.26
N LEU A 73 7.55 -8.04 -8.63
CA LEU A 73 6.99 -9.39 -8.53
C LEU A 73 6.56 -9.94 -9.89
N LEU A 74 5.95 -9.11 -10.75
CA LEU A 74 5.59 -9.51 -12.11
C LEU A 74 6.82 -9.81 -12.97
N LEU A 75 7.84 -8.96 -12.88
CA LEU A 75 9.13 -9.18 -13.53
C LEU A 75 9.84 -10.41 -12.95
N TRP A 76 9.73 -10.63 -11.64
CA TRP A 76 10.28 -11.79 -10.96
C TRP A 76 9.66 -13.08 -11.47
N GLU A 77 8.34 -13.16 -11.64
CA GLU A 77 7.71 -14.37 -12.18
C GLU A 77 8.19 -14.68 -13.59
N GLN A 78 8.35 -13.67 -14.44
CA GLN A 78 8.75 -13.80 -15.85
C GLN A 78 10.24 -14.07 -16.07
N LEU A 79 11.08 -13.92 -15.04
CA LEU A 79 12.53 -14.14 -15.17
C LEU A 79 12.91 -15.63 -15.28
N GLU A 80 13.90 -15.91 -16.11
CA GLU A 80 14.51 -17.23 -16.22
C GLU A 80 15.17 -17.67 -14.90
N PRO A 81 15.23 -18.98 -14.60
CA PRO A 81 15.78 -19.50 -13.34
C PRO A 81 17.23 -19.06 -13.07
N GLU A 82 18.04 -18.91 -14.11
CA GLU A 82 19.45 -18.52 -14.01
C GLU A 82 19.62 -17.06 -13.55
N LEU A 83 18.76 -16.17 -14.07
CA LEU A 83 18.74 -14.76 -13.66
C LEU A 83 18.21 -14.60 -12.23
N LYS A 84 17.20 -15.39 -11.83
CA LYS A 84 16.71 -15.42 -10.43
C LYS A 84 17.82 -15.80 -9.47
N SER A 85 18.58 -16.85 -9.78
CA SER A 85 19.73 -17.29 -8.98
C SER A 85 20.79 -16.19 -8.86
N SER A 86 21.09 -15.52 -9.97
CA SER A 86 22.06 -14.41 -10.02
C SER A 86 21.61 -13.22 -9.14
N ILE A 87 20.34 -12.80 -9.24
CA ILE A 87 19.80 -11.72 -8.42
C ILE A 87 19.81 -12.10 -6.92
N LEU A 88 19.42 -13.33 -6.57
CA LEU A 88 19.45 -13.78 -5.17
C LEU A 88 20.86 -13.78 -4.59
N SER A 89 21.87 -14.18 -5.37
CA SER A 89 23.26 -14.15 -4.92
C SER A 89 23.76 -12.71 -4.66
N LEU A 90 23.39 -11.77 -5.53
CA LEU A 90 23.66 -10.34 -5.36
C LEU A 90 22.98 -9.76 -4.11
N VAL A 91 21.69 -10.05 -3.91
CA VAL A 91 20.96 -9.57 -2.72
C VAL A 91 21.59 -10.09 -1.44
N ARG A 92 21.99 -11.37 -1.40
CA ARG A 92 22.71 -11.95 -0.26
C ARG A 92 24.07 -11.32 -0.01
N ALA A 93 24.81 -11.01 -1.07
CA ALA A 93 26.10 -10.33 -0.94
C ALA A 93 25.94 -8.93 -0.35
N VAL A 94 24.97 -8.16 -0.84
CA VAL A 94 24.66 -6.81 -0.34
C VAL A 94 24.17 -6.85 1.12
N ALA A 95 23.36 -7.85 1.48
CA ALA A 95 22.87 -8.00 2.85
C ALA A 95 24.01 -8.28 3.85
N LYS A 96 25.03 -9.04 3.45
CA LYS A 96 26.22 -9.31 4.28
C LYS A 96 27.13 -8.10 4.45
N VAL A 97 27.13 -7.15 3.51
CA VAL A 97 27.96 -5.92 3.61
C VAL A 97 27.40 -4.94 4.65
N LYS A 98 26.14 -5.09 5.05
CA LYS A 98 25.48 -4.24 6.05
C LYS A 98 25.46 -4.82 7.48
N SER A 99 25.96 -6.04 7.70
CA SER A 99 26.13 -6.68 9.02
C SER A 99 27.57 -6.58 9.48
#